data_AF-A0A968JY89-F1
#
_entry.id   AF-A0A968JY89-F1
#
_cell.length_a   1.000
_cell.length_b   1.000
_cell.length_c   1.000
_cell.angle_alpha   90.00
_cell.angle_beta   90.00
_cell.angle_gamma   90.00
#
_symmetry.space_group_name_H-M   'P 1'
#
loop_
_entity.id
_entity.type
_entity.pdbx_description
1 polymer ?
#
loop_
_entity_poly.entity_id
_entity_poly.type
_entity_poly.pdbx_seq_one_letter_code
_entity_poly.pdbx_strand_id
1 'polypeptide(L)'
;MFSGCNHEPGEAVNKINSDTLLPVIVTEPTPNDTDDPAIWINKKDPDKSLVLGTDKGDSTGGVYVFTLDGKIDHQKSVKNLKRPNNVDVEYGFMFGGKKPIS
;
A
#
# COMPACT_ATOMS: atom_id res chain seq x y z
N MET A 1 46.20 -25.79 -13.29
CA MET A 1 45.06 -26.71 -13.06
C MET A 1 43.84 -25.87 -12.72
N PHE A 2 42.88 -25.74 -13.63
CA PHE A 2 41.47 -25.48 -13.31
C PHE A 2 40.64 -26.17 -14.40
N SER A 3 40.15 -27.36 -14.06
CA SER A 3 39.04 -28.04 -14.74
C SER A 3 37.83 -27.68 -13.86
N GLY A 4 36.77 -27.02 -14.34
CA GLY A 4 35.82 -27.52 -15.32
C GLY A 4 34.47 -27.63 -14.60
N CYS A 5 33.42 -27.02 -15.15
CA CYS A 5 32.01 -27.45 -15.03
C CYS A 5 31.20 -26.64 -16.05
N ASN A 6 30.97 -27.25 -17.21
CA ASN A 6 29.89 -26.87 -18.11
C ASN A 6 28.59 -27.41 -17.49
N HIS A 7 27.66 -26.53 -17.14
CA HIS A 7 26.24 -26.85 -17.00
C HIS A 7 25.44 -25.63 -17.50
N GLU A 8 24.48 -25.91 -18.38
CA GLU A 8 23.59 -24.96 -19.04
C GLU A 8 22.77 -24.12 -18.05
N PRO A 9 22.22 -22.95 -18.46
CA PRO A 9 21.44 -22.09 -17.58
C PRO A 9 20.11 -22.76 -17.24
N GLY A 10 20.09 -23.48 -16.12
CA GLY A 10 18.85 -23.90 -15.47
C GLY A 10 18.16 -22.66 -14.92
N GLU A 11 17.18 -22.17 -15.68
CA GLU A 11 16.19 -21.20 -15.23
C GLU A 11 15.53 -21.76 -13.96
N ALA A 12 15.81 -21.16 -12.81
CA ALA A 12 15.15 -21.50 -11.56
C ALA A 12 13.70 -21.00 -11.63
N VAL A 13 12.84 -21.73 -12.33
CA VAL A 13 11.40 -21.51 -12.29
C VAL A 13 10.95 -21.97 -10.90
N ASN A 14 10.84 -21.01 -9.98
CA ASN A 14 10.15 -21.23 -8.72
C ASN A 14 8.76 -21.77 -9.04
N LYS A 15 8.52 -23.04 -8.70
CA LYS A 15 7.25 -23.71 -8.89
C LYS A 15 6.23 -23.08 -7.94
N ILE A 16 5.58 -22.02 -8.40
CA ILE A 16 4.46 -21.42 -7.69
C ILE A 16 3.38 -22.52 -7.59
N ASN A 17 2.92 -22.86 -6.38
CA ASN A 17 1.87 -23.85 -6.22
C ASN A 17 0.59 -23.37 -6.92
N SER A 18 -0.20 -24.29 -7.48
CA SER A 18 -1.45 -23.94 -8.20
C SER A 18 -2.46 -23.15 -7.36
N ASP A 19 -2.31 -23.19 -6.03
CA ASP A 19 -3.19 -22.52 -5.07
C ASP A 19 -2.60 -21.19 -4.56
N THR A 20 -1.46 -20.76 -5.10
CA THR A 20 -0.88 -19.46 -4.74
C THR A 20 -1.67 -18.33 -5.36
N LEU A 21 -2.22 -17.46 -4.50
CA LEU A 21 -2.82 -16.21 -4.93
C LEU A 21 -1.71 -15.22 -5.31
N LEU A 22 -1.78 -14.71 -6.53
CA LEU A 22 -0.94 -13.62 -6.99
C LEU A 22 -1.70 -12.30 -6.81
N PRO A 23 -1.02 -11.22 -6.40
CA PRO A 23 -1.64 -9.90 -6.38
C PRO A 23 -2.03 -9.51 -7.81
N VAL A 24 -3.27 -9.07 -8.00
CA VAL A 24 -3.71 -8.50 -9.28
C VAL A 24 -3.16 -7.08 -9.48
N ILE A 25 -2.93 -6.37 -8.38
CA ILE A 25 -2.46 -4.98 -8.34
C ILE A 25 -1.51 -4.85 -7.15
N VAL A 26 -0.43 -4.10 -7.34
CA VAL A 26 0.50 -3.69 -6.30
C VAL A 26 0.58 -2.17 -6.34
N THR A 27 0.53 -1.52 -5.18
CA THR A 27 0.61 -0.05 -5.11
C THR A 27 1.98 0.46 -5.56
N GLU A 28 2.04 1.73 -5.94
CA GLU A 28 3.31 2.42 -6.08
C GLU A 28 4.08 2.41 -4.75
N PRO A 29 5.42 2.33 -4.78
CA PRO A 29 6.23 2.27 -3.58
C PRO A 29 6.22 3.61 -2.83
N THR A 30 6.20 3.56 -1.50
CA THR A 30 6.49 4.74 -0.67
C THR A 30 8.01 4.86 -0.45
N PRO A 31 8.50 5.99 0.11
CA PRO A 31 9.94 6.20 0.28
C PRO A 31 10.61 5.35 1.37
N ASN A 32 9.87 4.91 2.39
CA ASN A 32 10.43 4.24 3.56
C ASN A 32 9.84 2.84 3.77
N ASP A 33 9.25 2.61 4.94
CA ASP A 33 8.78 1.32 5.45
C ASP A 33 7.25 1.38 5.61
N THR A 34 6.55 0.64 4.75
CA THR A 34 5.09 0.51 4.80
C THR A 34 4.67 -0.64 5.70
N ASP A 35 3.66 -0.46 6.54
CA ASP A 35 3.25 -1.50 7.50
C ASP A 35 1.77 -1.86 7.36
N ASP A 36 0.87 -0.94 7.68
CA ASP A 36 -0.56 -1.25 7.84
C ASP A 36 -1.43 -0.55 6.80
N PRO A 37 -2.27 -1.31 6.07
CA PRO A 37 -3.30 -0.74 5.21
C PRO A 37 -4.66 -0.62 5.91
N ALA A 38 -5.42 0.43 5.57
CA ALA A 38 -6.85 0.55 5.82
C ALA A 38 -7.59 0.92 4.54
N ILE A 39 -8.86 0.52 4.42
CA ILE A 39 -9.67 0.81 3.21
C ILE A 39 -10.77 1.80 3.57
N TRP A 40 -10.78 2.94 2.88
CA TRP A 40 -11.92 3.86 2.89
C TRP A 40 -12.85 3.55 1.73
N ILE A 41 -14.10 3.22 2.06
CA ILE A 41 -15.14 2.83 1.10
C ILE A 41 -15.95 4.06 0.70
N ASN A 42 -15.92 4.37 -0.59
CA ASN A 42 -16.84 5.34 -1.16
C ASN A 42 -18.21 4.70 -1.40
N LYS A 43 -19.16 4.93 -0.48
CA LYS A 43 -20.51 4.33 -0.56
C LYS A 43 -21.33 4.78 -1.78
N LYS A 44 -21.00 5.93 -2.39
CA LYS A 44 -21.72 6.44 -3.56
C LYS A 44 -21.16 5.86 -4.87
N ASP A 45 -19.86 5.60 -4.89
CA ASP A 45 -19.13 5.12 -6.07
C ASP A 45 -17.97 4.22 -5.62
N PRO A 46 -18.22 2.91 -5.40
CA PRO A 46 -17.24 2.00 -4.80
C PRO A 46 -15.93 1.87 -5.56
N ASP A 47 -15.94 2.06 -6.89
CA ASP A 47 -14.73 2.02 -7.74
C ASP A 47 -13.78 3.20 -7.45
N LYS A 48 -14.29 4.25 -6.77
CA LYS A 48 -13.52 5.38 -6.27
C LYS A 48 -13.18 5.26 -4.78
N SER A 49 -13.21 4.05 -4.22
CA SER A 49 -12.67 3.78 -2.88
C SER A 49 -11.15 3.98 -2.86
N LEU A 50 -10.60 4.11 -1.66
CA LEU A 50 -9.20 4.45 -1.46
C LEU A 50 -8.57 3.46 -0.46
N VAL A 51 -7.30 3.14 -0.70
CA VAL A 51 -6.45 2.46 0.28
C VAL A 51 -5.59 3.51 0.97
N LEU A 52 -5.50 3.44 2.28
CA LEU A 52 -4.62 4.27 3.10
C LEU A 52 -3.52 3.36 3.64
N GLY A 53 -2.27 3.82 3.58
CA GLY A 53 -1.13 3.13 4.17
C GLY A 53 -0.25 4.08 4.95
N THR A 54 0.41 3.59 5.99
CA THR A 54 1.45 4.34 6.71
C THR A 54 2.81 4.15 6.05
N ASP A 55 3.66 5.17 6.19
CA ASP A 55 5.07 5.13 5.81
C ASP A 55 5.89 5.59 7.04
N LYS A 56 6.67 4.68 7.60
CA LYS A 56 7.36 4.83 8.89
C LYS A 56 8.74 5.49 8.78
N GLY A 57 8.82 6.64 8.12
CA GLY A 57 10.03 7.47 8.15
C GLY A 57 10.18 8.18 9.51
N ASP A 58 11.38 8.25 10.09
CA ASP A 58 11.56 8.85 11.43
C ASP A 58 11.21 10.36 11.48
N SER A 59 11.54 11.08 10.41
CA SER A 59 11.18 12.50 10.20
C SER A 59 10.58 12.77 8.82
N THR A 60 10.41 11.72 8.03
CA THR A 60 9.96 11.77 6.62
C THR A 60 8.74 10.90 6.36
N GLY A 61 8.11 10.37 7.42
CA GLY A 61 6.97 9.48 7.30
C GLY A 61 5.69 10.20 6.89
N GLY A 62 4.62 9.41 6.74
CA GLY A 62 3.36 9.92 6.25
C GLY A 62 2.23 8.91 6.24
N VAL A 63 1.04 9.40 5.87
CA VAL A 63 -0.09 8.58 5.46
C VAL A 63 -0.25 8.78 3.96
N TYR A 64 -0.03 7.71 3.20
CA TYR A 64 -0.19 7.68 1.75
C TYR A 64 -1.59 7.18 1.41
N VAL A 65 -2.17 7.80 0.39
CA VAL A 65 -3.49 7.44 -0.14
C VAL A 65 -3.29 6.90 -1.54
N PHE A 66 -3.87 5.73 -1.80
CA PHE A 66 -3.81 5.05 -3.08
C PHE A 66 -5.20 4.87 -3.65
N THR A 67 -5.31 5.02 -4.97
CA THR A 67 -6.48 4.57 -5.74
C THR A 67 -6.46 3.05 -5.89
N LEU A 68 -7.60 2.45 -6.27
CA LEU A 68 -7.72 0.99 -6.40
C LEU A 68 -6.83 0.40 -7.51
N ASP A 69 -6.35 1.20 -8.46
CA ASP A 69 -5.36 0.82 -9.47
C ASP A 69 -3.89 0.93 -8.96
N GLY A 70 -3.71 1.25 -7.68
CA GLY A 70 -2.41 1.28 -7.01
C GLY A 70 -1.63 2.60 -7.11
N LYS A 71 -2.20 3.65 -7.73
CA LYS A 71 -1.52 4.95 -7.87
C LYS A 71 -1.61 5.79 -6.61
N ILE A 72 -0.54 6.53 -6.28
CA ILE A 72 -0.56 7.46 -5.15
C ILE A 72 -1.37 8.71 -5.52
N ASP A 73 -2.38 9.02 -4.71
CA ASP A 73 -3.03 10.33 -4.70
C ASP A 73 -2.22 11.29 -3.81
N HIS A 74 -1.32 12.05 -4.44
CA HIS A 74 -0.48 13.00 -3.72
C HIS A 74 -1.23 14.16 -3.07
N GLN A 75 -2.45 14.48 -3.52
CA GLN A 75 -3.25 15.57 -2.95
C GLN A 75 -3.94 15.13 -1.66
N LYS A 76 -4.34 13.85 -1.57
CA LYS A 76 -4.95 13.28 -0.36
C LYS A 76 -3.93 12.73 0.65
N SER A 77 -2.69 12.50 0.21
CA SER A 77 -1.62 12.02 1.08
C SER A 77 -1.12 13.11 2.04
N VAL A 78 -0.83 12.72 3.28
CA VAL A 78 -0.27 13.61 4.30
C VAL A 78 1.18 13.19 4.56
N LYS A 79 2.13 14.08 4.23
CA LYS A 79 3.57 13.85 4.34
C LYS A 79 4.20 14.70 5.44
N ASN A 80 5.49 14.49 5.70
CA ASN A 80 6.27 15.19 6.73
C ASN A 80 5.70 14.97 8.15
N LEU A 81 5.14 13.78 8.35
CA LEU A 81 4.89 13.28 9.69
C LEU A 81 6.21 12.72 10.24
N LYS A 82 6.22 12.43 11.54
CA LYS A 82 7.26 11.58 12.13
C LYS A 82 7.00 10.13 11.69
N ARG A 83 6.97 9.19 12.62
CA ARG A 83 6.83 7.76 12.35
C ARG A 83 5.42 7.24 12.67
N PRO A 84 4.38 7.50 11.85
CA PRO A 84 3.06 6.93 12.07
C PRO A 84 3.14 5.41 11.96
N ASN A 85 2.55 4.67 12.90
CA ASN A 85 2.67 3.22 12.92
C ASN A 85 1.55 2.56 12.12
N ASN A 86 0.33 2.70 12.63
CA ASN A 86 -0.86 2.02 12.10
C ASN A 86 -1.86 3.07 11.59
N VAL A 87 -2.82 2.63 10.78
CA VAL A 87 -3.93 3.44 10.32
C VAL A 87 -5.21 2.61 10.37
N ASP A 88 -6.30 3.25 10.81
CA ASP A 88 -7.65 2.72 10.79
C ASP A 88 -8.61 3.77 10.23
N VAL A 89 -9.75 3.33 9.69
CA VAL A 89 -10.80 4.20 9.15
C VAL A 89 -12.09 3.99 9.93
N GLU A 90 -12.65 5.07 10.46
CA GLU A 90 -13.95 5.08 11.15
C GLU A 90 -14.96 5.94 10.38
N TYR A 91 -16.24 5.57 10.41
CA TYR A 91 -17.31 6.26 9.70
C TYR A 91 -18.32 6.88 10.66
N GLY A 92 -18.95 7.97 10.23
CA GLY A 92 -20.02 8.59 11.03
C GLY A 92 -19.52 9.32 12.27
N PHE A 93 -18.20 9.55 12.39
CA PHE A 93 -17.64 10.51 13.33
C PHE A 93 -18.36 11.86 13.20
N MET A 94 -18.71 12.46 14.34
CA MET A 94 -19.41 13.74 14.39
C MET A 94 -18.44 14.81 14.88
N PHE A 95 -18.12 15.78 14.02
CA PHE A 95 -17.28 16.92 14.37
C PHE A 95 -18.17 18.14 14.63
N GLY A 96 -18.15 18.66 15.87
CA GLY A 96 -19.00 19.80 16.25
C GLY A 96 -20.50 19.53 16.10
N GLY A 97 -20.93 18.28 16.33
CA GLY A 97 -22.34 17.88 16.19
C GLY A 97 -22.81 17.73 14.74
N LYS A 98 -21.91 17.77 13.75
CA LYS A 98 -22.20 17.54 12.34
C LYS A 98 -21.37 16.40 11.79
N LYS A 99 -21.93 15.67 10.82
CA LYS A 99 -21.10 14.77 10.00
C LYS A 99 -20.13 15.63 9.19
N PRO A 100 -18.82 15.32 9.19
CA PRO A 100 -17.89 15.88 8.24
C PRO A 100 -18.44 15.68 6.82
N ILE A 101 -18.29 16.69 5.97
CA ILE A 101 -18.81 16.67 4.61
C ILE A 101 -18.05 15.55 3.87
N SER A 102 -18.80 14.53 3.42
CA SER A 102 -18.31 13.39 2.63
C SER A 102 -18.51 13.59 1.13
#